data_AF-A0A975EBH3-F1
#
_entry.id   AF-A0A975EBH3-F1
#
_cell.length_a   1.000
_cell.length_b   1.000
_cell.length_c   1.000
_cell.angle_alpha   90.00
_cell.angle_beta   90.00
_cell.angle_gamma   90.00
#
_symmetry.space_group_name_H-M   'P 1'
#
loop_
_entity.id
_entity.type
_entity.pdbx_description
1 polymer ?
#
loop_
_entity_poly.entity_id
_entity_poly.type
_entity_poly.pdbx_seq_one_letter_code
_entity_poly.pdbx_strand_id
1 'polypeptide(L)'
;MKPPLFKRRTLLLATASLPLVSAHAQVSDIRDAINKAGRQRMLSQRMGKAWLALVHGVEKPMAQQVLDKSLALFDRQLVELKAFAASADIATTYNNLDASWSAYKTALVGNAPSRDSAATMLQLNAGVLALAHQGTVQFESAQGKPLGKLVNIAGRQRMLSQRMAMYYLAARLPVDAPAATAEINKARTDFVSAMALLRQAPETTPQIQEQLQLAEGQWVFFDAALKRNNTSDAGSARALGEIFMASENLLSVMDRVTGQYSALKT
;
A
#
# COMPACT_ATOMS: atom_id res chain seq x y z
N MET A 1 -2.17 77.05 27.99
CA MET A 1 -1.73 75.65 28.19
C MET A 1 -2.02 74.87 26.91
N LYS A 2 -1.01 74.26 26.28
CA LYS A 2 -1.19 73.23 25.24
C LYS A 2 -1.32 71.86 25.93
N PRO A 3 -2.19 70.97 25.41
CA PRO A 3 -1.71 69.67 24.93
C PRO A 3 -2.35 69.25 23.58
N PRO A 4 -1.84 68.20 22.91
CA PRO A 4 -1.61 68.25 21.46
C PRO A 4 -2.57 67.42 20.58
N LEU A 5 -2.48 67.75 19.28
CA LEU A 5 -3.04 67.07 18.11
C LEU A 5 -2.71 65.57 18.06
N PHE A 6 -3.74 64.72 18.08
CA PHE A 6 -3.61 63.32 17.65
C PHE A 6 -3.80 63.21 16.13
N LYS A 7 -2.70 63.02 15.41
CA LYS A 7 -2.67 62.62 14.00
C LYS A 7 -3.23 61.20 13.87
N ARG A 8 -4.33 61.04 13.12
CA ARG A 8 -4.80 59.73 12.62
C ARG A 8 -3.68 59.09 11.79
N ARG A 9 -3.03 58.06 12.32
CA ARG A 9 -2.19 57.16 11.53
C ARG A 9 -3.08 56.08 10.93
N THR A 10 -3.33 56.20 9.63
CA THR A 10 -3.87 55.12 8.80
C THR A 10 -2.80 54.03 8.70
N LEU A 11 -3.03 52.88 9.32
CA LEU A 11 -2.19 51.71 9.19
C LEU A 11 -2.66 50.94 7.94
N LEU A 12 -1.93 51.03 6.83
CA LEU A 12 -2.10 50.08 5.73
C LEU A 12 -1.44 48.76 6.13
N LEU A 13 -2.25 47.74 6.40
CA LEU A 13 -1.76 46.35 6.42
C LEU A 13 -1.46 45.92 4.98
N ALA A 14 -0.17 45.82 4.66
CA ALA A 14 0.27 45.08 3.48
C ALA A 14 0.22 43.58 3.81
N THR A 15 -0.81 42.88 3.33
CA THR A 15 -0.87 41.42 3.37
C THR A 15 0.08 40.88 2.30
N ALA A 16 1.30 40.52 2.69
CA ALA A 16 2.19 39.73 1.86
C ALA A 16 1.63 38.30 1.78
N SER A 17 1.00 37.98 0.65
CA SER A 17 0.66 36.61 0.28
C SER A 17 1.94 35.86 -0.09
N LEU A 18 2.52 35.16 0.89
CA LEU A 18 3.56 34.16 0.63
C LEU A 18 2.91 32.99 -0.13
N PRO A 19 3.45 32.56 -1.28
CA PRO A 19 3.01 31.34 -1.90
C PRO A 19 3.35 30.18 -0.95
N LEU A 20 2.33 29.44 -0.52
CA LEU A 20 2.50 28.14 0.11
C LEU A 20 3.17 27.21 -0.92
N VAL A 21 4.50 27.17 -0.90
CA VAL A 21 5.23 26.08 -1.54
C VAL A 21 4.94 24.87 -0.68
N SER A 22 3.93 24.09 -1.09
CA SER A 22 3.67 22.77 -0.55
C SER A 22 4.98 21.98 -0.69
N ALA A 23 5.70 21.81 0.41
CA ALA A 23 6.84 20.91 0.49
C ALA A 23 6.32 19.48 0.40
N HIS A 24 5.86 19.07 -0.79
CA HIS A 24 5.63 17.69 -1.12
C HIS A 24 6.98 17.00 -1.03
N ALA A 25 7.09 15.98 -0.17
CA ALA A 25 8.33 15.23 0.00
C ALA A 25 8.72 14.63 -1.35
N GLN A 26 9.64 15.30 -2.05
CA GLN A 26 10.08 14.94 -3.39
C GLN A 26 10.70 13.54 -3.37
N VAL A 27 10.53 12.79 -4.45
CA VAL A 27 11.27 11.55 -4.67
C VAL A 27 12.76 11.90 -4.69
N SER A 28 13.52 11.42 -3.71
CA SER A 28 14.90 11.87 -3.52
C SER A 28 15.88 11.25 -4.52
N ASP A 29 15.62 10.00 -4.90
CA ASP A 29 16.42 9.23 -5.87
C ASP A 29 15.61 8.06 -6.45
N ILE A 30 16.23 7.31 -7.37
CA ILE A 30 15.59 6.14 -8.01
C ILE A 30 15.23 5.01 -7.03
N ARG A 31 15.93 4.85 -5.90
CA ARG A 31 15.60 3.84 -4.87
C ARG A 31 14.32 4.22 -4.14
N ASP A 32 14.21 5.49 -3.77
CA ASP A 32 13.00 6.04 -3.17
C ASP A 32 11.81 5.92 -4.15
N ALA A 33 12.04 6.18 -5.45
CA ALA A 33 11.05 5.96 -6.51
C ALA A 33 10.58 4.49 -6.55
N ILE A 34 11.50 3.52 -6.57
CA ILE A 34 11.17 2.08 -6.57
C ILE A 34 10.39 1.69 -5.32
N ASN A 35 10.78 2.18 -4.14
CA ASN A 35 10.08 1.87 -2.89
C ASN A 35 8.65 2.45 -2.89
N LYS A 36 8.47 3.70 -3.30
CA LYS A 36 7.15 4.35 -3.42
C LYS A 36 6.29 3.66 -4.49
N ALA A 37 6.83 3.37 -5.66
CA ALA A 37 6.14 2.63 -6.72
C ALA A 37 5.70 1.23 -6.24
N GLY A 38 6.61 0.50 -5.59
CA GLY A 38 6.29 -0.80 -5.00
C GLY A 38 5.24 -0.70 -3.89
N ARG A 39 5.18 0.42 -3.17
CA ARG A 39 4.17 0.70 -2.14
C ARG A 39 2.78 0.96 -2.75
N GLN A 40 2.68 1.56 -3.94
CA GLN A 40 1.39 1.72 -4.65
C GLN A 40 0.71 0.36 -4.86
N ARG A 41 1.48 -0.68 -5.23
CA ARG A 41 0.95 -2.06 -5.32
C ARG A 41 0.39 -2.56 -4.00
N MET A 42 1.10 -2.35 -2.89
CA MET A 42 0.62 -2.78 -1.57
C MET A 42 -0.62 -2.00 -1.16
N LEU A 43 -0.62 -0.68 -1.35
CA LEU A 43 -1.72 0.20 -0.96
C LEU A 43 -3.01 -0.17 -1.71
N SER A 44 -2.93 -0.51 -3.00
CA SER A 44 -4.12 -0.94 -3.74
C SER A 44 -4.78 -2.15 -3.10
N GLN A 45 -4.00 -3.17 -2.73
CA GLN A 45 -4.48 -4.37 -2.05
C GLN A 45 -4.96 -4.09 -0.62
N ARG A 46 -4.24 -3.23 0.12
CA ARG A 46 -4.61 -2.83 1.49
C ARG A 46 -5.96 -2.12 1.55
N MET A 47 -6.23 -1.25 0.58
CA MET A 47 -7.53 -0.58 0.43
C MET A 47 -8.65 -1.57 0.11
N GLY A 48 -8.42 -2.50 -0.82
CA GLY A 48 -9.42 -3.51 -1.17
C GLY A 48 -9.75 -4.42 0.02
N LYS A 49 -8.73 -4.84 0.78
CA LYS A 49 -8.91 -5.58 2.03
C LYS A 49 -9.73 -4.80 3.06
N ALA A 50 -9.37 -3.54 3.31
CA ALA A 50 -10.08 -2.71 4.29
C ALA A 50 -11.54 -2.45 3.88
N TRP A 51 -11.77 -2.19 2.60
CA TRP A 51 -13.11 -2.05 2.05
C TRP A 51 -13.94 -3.33 2.23
N LEU A 52 -13.36 -4.51 1.97
CA LEU A 52 -14.04 -5.79 2.21
C LEU A 52 -14.31 -6.05 3.70
N ALA A 53 -13.41 -5.62 4.60
CA ALA A 53 -13.64 -5.73 6.04
C ALA A 53 -14.86 -4.89 6.46
N LEU A 54 -15.05 -3.71 5.87
CA LEU A 54 -16.23 -2.88 6.07
C LEU A 54 -17.51 -3.56 5.53
N VAL A 55 -17.46 -4.20 4.35
CA VAL A 55 -18.59 -4.99 3.81
C VAL A 55 -19.02 -6.10 4.77
N HIS A 56 -18.07 -6.78 5.40
CA HIS A 56 -18.33 -7.83 6.39
C HIS A 56 -18.67 -7.27 7.78
N GLY A 57 -18.49 -5.97 7.99
CA GLY A 57 -18.71 -5.32 9.27
C GLY A 57 -17.73 -5.73 10.37
N VAL A 58 -16.54 -6.20 10.01
CA VAL A 58 -15.48 -6.61 10.95
C VAL A 58 -14.41 -5.53 11.08
N GLU A 59 -13.85 -5.37 12.28
CA GLU A 59 -12.80 -4.38 12.57
C GLU A 59 -13.13 -2.95 12.10
N LYS A 60 -14.42 -2.56 12.06
CA LYS A 60 -14.90 -1.36 11.33
C LYS A 60 -14.08 -0.09 11.58
N PRO A 61 -13.80 0.33 12.84
CA PRO A 61 -13.04 1.57 13.07
C PRO A 61 -11.64 1.51 12.48
N MET A 62 -10.97 0.35 12.63
CA MET A 62 -9.63 0.15 12.12
C MET A 62 -9.63 -0.01 10.59
N ALA A 63 -10.59 -0.73 10.02
CA ALA A 63 -10.76 -0.86 8.58
C ALA A 63 -10.96 0.50 7.90
N GLN A 64 -11.82 1.37 8.46
CA GLN A 64 -12.00 2.73 7.94
C GLN A 64 -10.69 3.53 8.01
N GLN A 65 -10.00 3.50 9.16
CA GLN A 65 -8.73 4.19 9.32
C GLN A 65 -7.65 3.68 8.35
N VAL A 66 -7.60 2.36 8.11
CA VAL A 66 -6.68 1.74 7.14
C VAL A 66 -7.00 2.20 5.72
N LEU A 67 -8.29 2.26 5.35
CA LEU A 67 -8.74 2.74 4.05
C LEU A 67 -8.33 4.20 3.83
N ASP A 68 -8.68 5.10 4.76
CA ASP A 68 -8.44 6.54 4.66
C ASP A 68 -6.94 6.86 4.56
N LYS A 69 -6.13 6.25 5.44
CA LYS A 69 -4.67 6.44 5.42
C LYS A 69 -4.05 5.92 4.13
N SER A 70 -4.57 4.81 3.60
CA SER A 70 -4.04 4.22 2.37
C SER A 70 -4.40 5.05 1.14
N LEU A 71 -5.63 5.58 1.07
CA LEU A 71 -6.08 6.53 0.06
C LEU A 71 -5.18 7.78 0.01
N ALA A 72 -5.02 8.45 1.16
CA ALA A 72 -4.22 9.67 1.25
C ALA A 72 -2.75 9.44 0.87
N LEU A 73 -2.18 8.30 1.30
CA LEU A 73 -0.80 7.96 0.95
C LEU A 73 -0.65 7.60 -0.53
N PHE A 74 -1.62 6.89 -1.12
CA PHE A 74 -1.61 6.54 -2.53
C PHE A 74 -1.64 7.80 -3.40
N ASP A 75 -2.62 8.68 -3.16
CA ASP A 75 -2.78 9.97 -3.87
C ASP A 75 -1.48 10.78 -3.85
N ARG A 76 -0.92 10.99 -2.67
CA ARG A 76 0.30 11.79 -2.50
C ARG A 76 1.48 11.19 -3.29
N GLN A 77 1.71 9.89 -3.13
CA GLN A 77 2.84 9.23 -3.79
C GLN A 77 2.65 9.12 -5.30
N LEU A 78 1.42 9.00 -5.80
CA LEU A 78 1.17 9.01 -7.23
C LEU A 78 1.59 10.34 -7.88
N VAL A 79 1.28 11.47 -7.22
CA VAL A 79 1.75 12.80 -7.67
C VAL A 79 3.27 12.87 -7.67
N GLU A 80 3.93 12.41 -6.60
CA GLU A 80 5.39 12.37 -6.48
C GLU A 80 6.03 11.52 -7.60
N LEU A 81 5.48 10.34 -7.89
CA LEU A 81 5.99 9.42 -8.91
C LEU A 81 5.78 9.94 -10.34
N LYS A 82 4.64 10.61 -10.60
CA LYS A 82 4.38 11.29 -11.89
C LYS A 82 5.40 12.40 -12.13
N ALA A 83 5.71 13.20 -11.10
CA ALA A 83 6.70 14.28 -11.22
C ALA A 83 8.13 13.75 -11.42
N PHE A 84 8.46 12.56 -10.89
CA PHE A 84 9.77 11.93 -11.04
C PHE A 84 9.94 11.15 -12.36
N ALA A 85 8.87 10.89 -13.10
CA ALA A 85 8.90 10.08 -14.32
C ALA A 85 9.82 10.71 -15.39
N ALA A 86 11.03 10.15 -15.55
CA ALA A 86 12.05 10.71 -16.44
C ALA A 86 11.94 10.25 -17.91
N SER A 87 11.27 9.13 -18.19
CA SER A 87 11.09 8.60 -19.54
C SER A 87 9.63 8.64 -20.00
N ALA A 88 9.40 8.73 -21.31
CA ALA A 88 8.07 8.74 -21.91
C ALA A 88 7.25 7.48 -21.55
N ASP A 89 7.90 6.32 -21.50
CA ASP A 89 7.24 5.06 -21.14
C ASP A 89 6.78 5.04 -19.68
N ILE A 90 7.61 5.55 -18.76
CA ILE A 90 7.25 5.67 -17.34
C ILE A 90 6.12 6.68 -17.18
N ALA A 91 6.20 7.84 -17.84
CA ALA A 91 5.16 8.86 -17.81
C ALA A 91 3.82 8.32 -18.32
N THR A 92 3.83 7.54 -19.41
CA THR A 92 2.63 6.88 -19.95
C THR A 92 2.03 5.90 -18.95
N THR A 93 2.84 5.04 -18.32
CA THR A 93 2.38 4.11 -17.28
C THR A 93 1.71 4.84 -16.13
N TYR A 94 2.31 5.93 -15.63
CA TYR A 94 1.76 6.67 -14.48
C TYR A 94 0.52 7.49 -14.83
N ASN A 95 0.38 7.97 -16.07
CA ASN A 95 -0.87 8.58 -16.54
C ASN A 95 -2.00 7.54 -16.63
N ASN A 96 -1.71 6.33 -17.11
CA ASN A 96 -2.68 5.24 -17.12
C ASN A 96 -3.03 4.79 -15.69
N LEU A 97 -2.04 4.74 -14.79
CA LEU A 97 -2.26 4.44 -13.38
C LEU A 97 -3.17 5.48 -12.72
N ASP A 98 -3.00 6.76 -13.05
CA ASP A 98 -3.84 7.86 -12.53
C ASP A 98 -5.30 7.76 -12.95
N ALA A 99 -5.55 7.42 -14.23
CA ALA A 99 -6.90 7.15 -14.72
C ALA A 99 -7.54 5.93 -14.04
N SER A 100 -6.80 4.82 -13.95
CA SER A 100 -7.24 3.59 -13.27
C SER A 100 -7.49 3.81 -11.78
N TRP A 101 -6.60 4.59 -11.14
CA TRP A 101 -6.72 4.98 -9.74
C TRP A 101 -7.97 5.81 -9.49
N SER A 102 -8.27 6.79 -10.35
CA SER A 102 -9.48 7.62 -10.22
C SER A 102 -10.76 6.78 -10.24
N ALA A 103 -10.83 5.79 -11.13
CA ALA A 103 -11.96 4.85 -11.17
C ALA A 103 -12.03 3.98 -9.91
N TYR A 104 -10.89 3.42 -9.46
CA TYR A 104 -10.84 2.60 -8.25
C TYR A 104 -11.19 3.40 -6.99
N LYS A 105 -10.66 4.61 -6.83
CA LYS A 105 -10.98 5.54 -5.75
C LYS A 105 -12.47 5.83 -5.70
N THR A 106 -13.09 6.09 -6.84
CA THR A 106 -14.55 6.30 -6.93
C THR A 106 -15.33 5.08 -6.43
N ALA A 107 -14.91 3.87 -6.76
CA ALA A 107 -15.54 2.65 -6.23
C ALA A 107 -15.31 2.45 -4.72
N LEU A 108 -14.19 2.94 -4.18
CA LEU A 108 -13.87 2.82 -2.75
C LEU A 108 -14.64 3.81 -1.87
N VAL A 109 -14.86 5.04 -2.32
CA VAL A 109 -15.43 6.13 -1.49
C VAL A 109 -16.71 6.77 -2.03
N GLY A 110 -17.09 6.49 -3.28
CA GLY A 110 -18.25 7.11 -3.91
C GLY A 110 -19.58 6.58 -3.37
N ASN A 111 -19.61 5.36 -2.86
CA ASN A 111 -20.77 4.75 -2.20
C ASN A 111 -20.31 3.94 -0.99
N ALA A 112 -21.25 3.65 -0.08
CA ALA A 112 -20.98 2.77 1.05
C ALA A 112 -20.53 1.37 0.56
N PRO A 113 -19.53 0.74 1.22
CA PRO A 113 -19.11 -0.61 0.87
C PRO A 113 -20.29 -1.60 0.90
N SER A 114 -20.46 -2.37 -0.17
CA SER A 114 -21.58 -3.32 -0.31
C SER A 114 -21.15 -4.63 -0.94
N ARG A 115 -21.96 -5.69 -0.76
CA ARG A 115 -21.69 -7.00 -1.37
C ARG A 115 -21.80 -6.95 -2.89
N ASP A 116 -22.79 -6.20 -3.41
CA ASP A 116 -23.10 -6.12 -4.84
C ASP A 116 -21.98 -5.44 -5.64
N SER A 117 -21.26 -4.50 -5.04
CA SER A 117 -20.14 -3.79 -5.68
C SER A 117 -18.79 -4.49 -5.52
N ALA A 118 -18.72 -5.64 -4.83
CA ALA A 118 -17.45 -6.29 -4.52
C ALA A 118 -16.70 -6.79 -5.76
N ALA A 119 -17.41 -7.34 -6.75
CA ALA A 119 -16.81 -7.82 -8.00
C ALA A 119 -16.16 -6.67 -8.78
N THR A 120 -16.87 -5.55 -8.94
CA THR A 120 -16.35 -4.34 -9.60
C THR A 120 -15.15 -3.75 -8.85
N MET A 121 -15.19 -3.71 -7.52
CA MET A 121 -14.06 -3.26 -6.70
C MET A 121 -12.81 -4.11 -6.95
N LEU A 122 -12.96 -5.45 -6.98
CA LEU A 122 -11.86 -6.38 -7.24
C LEU A 122 -11.29 -6.24 -8.66
N GLN A 123 -12.14 -6.00 -9.67
CA GLN A 123 -11.70 -5.76 -11.04
C GLN A 123 -10.86 -4.47 -11.15
N LEU A 124 -11.34 -3.37 -10.57
CA LEU A 124 -10.62 -2.09 -10.56
C LEU A 124 -9.30 -2.20 -9.77
N ASN A 125 -9.33 -2.89 -8.64
CA ASN A 125 -8.14 -3.22 -7.85
C ASN A 125 -7.06 -3.94 -8.69
N ALA A 126 -7.45 -4.94 -9.47
CA ALA A 126 -6.54 -5.70 -10.33
C ALA A 126 -5.89 -4.81 -11.41
N GLY A 127 -6.67 -3.91 -12.01
CA GLY A 127 -6.16 -2.93 -12.98
C GLY A 127 -5.12 -1.97 -12.37
N VAL A 128 -5.39 -1.44 -11.18
CA VAL A 128 -4.43 -0.59 -10.45
C VAL A 128 -3.18 -1.36 -10.07
N LEU A 129 -3.30 -2.60 -9.59
CA LEU A 129 -2.15 -3.43 -9.24
C LEU A 129 -1.24 -3.69 -10.45
N ALA A 130 -1.83 -4.02 -11.61
CA ALA A 130 -1.09 -4.31 -12.82
C ALA A 130 -0.24 -3.11 -13.27
N LEU A 131 -0.85 -1.91 -13.31
CA LEU A 131 -0.16 -0.67 -13.69
C LEU A 131 0.90 -0.26 -12.66
N ALA A 132 0.60 -0.37 -11.36
CA ALA A 132 1.58 -0.11 -10.31
C ALA A 132 2.77 -1.11 -10.38
N HIS A 133 2.52 -2.35 -10.77
CA HIS A 133 3.58 -3.33 -11.01
C HIS A 133 4.45 -2.96 -12.20
N GLN A 134 3.84 -2.63 -13.34
CA GLN A 134 4.57 -2.15 -14.52
C GLN A 134 5.46 -0.95 -14.18
N GLY A 135 4.93 0.07 -13.49
CA GLY A 135 5.70 1.26 -13.11
C GLY A 135 6.85 0.94 -12.15
N THR A 136 6.67 -0.02 -11.23
CA THR A 136 7.76 -0.46 -10.35
C THR A 136 8.87 -1.14 -11.12
N VAL A 137 8.53 -2.04 -12.06
CA VAL A 137 9.51 -2.77 -12.88
C VAL A 137 10.27 -1.81 -13.78
N GLN A 138 9.60 -0.82 -14.38
CA GLN A 138 10.27 0.19 -15.20
C GLN A 138 11.31 1.00 -14.39
N PHE A 139 10.99 1.40 -13.15
CA PHE A 139 11.96 2.07 -12.29
C PHE A 139 13.11 1.15 -11.86
N GLU A 140 12.85 -0.12 -11.58
CA GLU A 140 13.90 -1.11 -11.27
C GLU A 140 14.86 -1.30 -12.46
N SER A 141 14.32 -1.45 -13.67
CA SER A 141 15.10 -1.57 -14.90
C SER A 141 15.96 -0.33 -15.15
N ALA A 142 15.45 0.88 -14.85
CA ALA A 142 16.21 2.11 -14.98
C ALA A 142 17.37 2.22 -13.97
N GLN A 143 17.28 1.56 -12.80
CA GLN A 143 18.36 1.57 -11.81
C GLN A 143 19.54 0.65 -12.20
N GLY A 144 19.25 -0.51 -12.80
CA GLY A 144 20.28 -1.45 -13.28
C GLY A 144 21.19 -2.07 -12.21
N LYS A 145 20.83 -2.03 -10.92
CA LYS A 145 21.66 -2.55 -9.79
C LYS A 145 20.98 -3.69 -9.01
N PRO A 146 21.73 -4.70 -8.52
CA PRO A 146 21.19 -5.83 -7.76
C PRO A 146 20.40 -5.45 -6.50
N LEU A 147 20.82 -4.40 -5.80
CA LEU A 147 20.14 -3.95 -4.57
C LEU A 147 18.68 -3.53 -4.81
N GLY A 148 18.37 -2.95 -5.97
CA GLY A 148 16.99 -2.60 -6.36
C GLY A 148 16.07 -3.80 -6.39
N LYS A 149 16.60 -4.95 -6.80
CA LYS A 149 15.88 -6.22 -6.86
C LYS A 149 15.49 -6.70 -5.45
N LEU A 150 16.39 -6.60 -4.47
CA LEU A 150 16.08 -6.97 -3.08
C LEU A 150 15.00 -6.07 -2.47
N VAL A 151 15.07 -4.75 -2.71
CA VAL A 151 14.02 -3.80 -2.31
C VAL A 151 12.68 -4.16 -2.95
N ASN A 152 12.67 -4.52 -4.24
CA ASN A 152 11.46 -4.93 -4.94
C ASN A 152 10.90 -6.25 -4.38
N ILE A 153 11.74 -7.25 -4.13
CA ILE A 153 11.34 -8.56 -3.55
C ILE A 153 10.76 -8.37 -2.16
N ALA A 154 11.45 -7.65 -1.26
CA ALA A 154 10.95 -7.33 0.08
C ALA A 154 9.65 -6.52 0.00
N GLY A 155 9.59 -5.53 -0.88
CA GLY A 155 8.42 -4.72 -1.11
C GLY A 155 7.22 -5.51 -1.62
N ARG A 156 7.44 -6.54 -2.45
CA ARG A 156 6.40 -7.45 -2.93
C ARG A 156 5.79 -8.27 -1.79
N GLN A 157 6.55 -8.62 -0.76
CA GLN A 157 6.03 -9.35 0.41
C GLN A 157 4.95 -8.55 1.15
N ARG A 158 5.14 -7.23 1.25
CA ARG A 158 4.12 -6.31 1.80
C ARG A 158 2.82 -6.39 1.01
N MET A 159 2.89 -6.42 -0.32
CA MET A 159 1.71 -6.52 -1.18
C MET A 159 1.04 -7.88 -1.05
N LEU A 160 1.81 -8.97 -1.08
CA LEU A 160 1.28 -10.33 -0.99
C LEU A 160 0.53 -10.58 0.31
N SER A 161 1.00 -10.05 1.46
CA SER A 161 0.27 -10.17 2.72
C SER A 161 -1.11 -9.51 2.66
N GLN A 162 -1.22 -8.34 2.02
CA GLN A 162 -2.50 -7.65 1.85
C GLN A 162 -3.39 -8.33 0.83
N ARG A 163 -2.81 -8.84 -0.28
CA ARG A 163 -3.52 -9.55 -1.33
C ARG A 163 -4.15 -10.84 -0.80
N MET A 164 -3.41 -11.65 -0.04
CA MET A 164 -3.95 -12.86 0.58
C MET A 164 -5.14 -12.56 1.49
N ALA A 165 -5.03 -11.53 2.33
CA ALA A 165 -6.15 -11.13 3.19
C ALA A 165 -7.34 -10.60 2.39
N MET A 166 -7.10 -9.77 1.37
CA MET A 166 -8.16 -9.27 0.48
C MET A 166 -8.94 -10.42 -0.16
N TYR A 167 -8.26 -11.39 -0.77
CA TYR A 167 -8.94 -12.53 -1.38
C TYR A 167 -9.60 -13.47 -0.37
N TYR A 168 -9.04 -13.61 0.84
CA TYR A 168 -9.68 -14.38 1.91
C TYR A 168 -11.03 -13.76 2.31
N LEU A 169 -11.08 -12.44 2.47
CA LEU A 169 -12.32 -11.72 2.75
C LEU A 169 -13.28 -11.77 1.54
N ALA A 170 -12.75 -11.66 0.32
CA ALA A 170 -13.55 -11.72 -0.90
C ALA A 170 -14.25 -13.07 -1.05
N ALA A 171 -13.58 -14.19 -0.76
CA ALA A 171 -14.12 -15.55 -0.90
C ALA A 171 -15.38 -15.85 -0.05
N ARG A 172 -15.78 -14.94 0.85
CA ARG A 172 -17.01 -15.01 1.65
C ARG A 172 -18.20 -14.23 1.06
N LEU A 173 -18.00 -13.63 -0.12
CA LEU A 173 -19.01 -12.91 -0.89
C LEU A 173 -19.38 -13.72 -2.15
N PRO A 174 -20.48 -13.39 -2.86
CA PRO A 174 -20.85 -14.03 -4.12
C PRO A 174 -19.91 -13.59 -5.27
N VAL A 175 -18.61 -13.85 -5.08
CA VAL A 175 -17.53 -13.69 -6.07
C VAL A 175 -16.96 -15.08 -6.36
N ASP A 176 -16.10 -15.19 -7.38
CA ASP A 176 -15.45 -16.45 -7.75
C ASP A 176 -14.50 -16.96 -6.63
N ALA A 177 -15.06 -17.76 -5.71
CA ALA A 177 -14.35 -18.33 -4.57
C ALA A 177 -13.22 -19.31 -4.96
N PRO A 178 -13.39 -20.18 -5.99
CA PRO A 178 -12.28 -20.94 -6.55
C PRO A 178 -11.11 -20.06 -7.02
N ALA A 179 -11.38 -18.98 -7.76
CA ALA A 179 -10.35 -18.05 -8.19
C ALA A 179 -9.66 -17.35 -7.00
N ALA A 180 -10.43 -16.93 -5.99
CA ALA A 180 -9.86 -16.34 -4.77
C ALA A 180 -8.94 -17.31 -4.03
N THR A 181 -9.32 -18.59 -3.94
CA THR A 181 -8.50 -19.64 -3.31
C THR A 181 -7.21 -19.88 -4.09
N ALA A 182 -7.28 -19.91 -5.43
CA ALA A 182 -6.10 -20.04 -6.28
C ALA A 182 -5.14 -18.85 -6.10
N GLU A 183 -5.65 -17.62 -6.03
CA GLU A 183 -4.86 -16.42 -5.78
C GLU A 183 -4.17 -16.43 -4.41
N ILE A 184 -4.86 -16.89 -3.35
CA ILE A 184 -4.26 -17.05 -2.02
C ILE A 184 -3.12 -18.07 -2.07
N ASN A 185 -3.34 -19.24 -2.67
CA ASN A 185 -2.34 -20.31 -2.74
C ASN A 185 -1.10 -19.88 -3.54
N LYS A 186 -1.30 -19.19 -4.65
CA LYS A 186 -0.21 -18.61 -5.45
C LYS A 186 0.58 -17.58 -4.65
N ALA A 187 -0.10 -16.61 -4.04
CA ALA A 187 0.54 -15.56 -3.24
C ALA A 187 1.30 -16.12 -2.04
N ARG A 188 0.80 -17.20 -1.43
CA ARG A 188 1.44 -17.92 -0.33
C ARG A 188 2.76 -18.59 -0.76
N THR A 189 2.75 -19.33 -1.86
CA THR A 189 3.96 -19.97 -2.42
C THR A 189 5.02 -18.93 -2.77
N ASP A 190 4.59 -17.87 -3.43
CA ASP A 190 5.44 -16.72 -3.79
C ASP A 190 6.04 -16.02 -2.56
N PHE A 191 5.26 -15.91 -1.49
CA PHE A 191 5.72 -15.27 -0.25
C PHE A 191 6.82 -16.10 0.42
N VAL A 192 6.58 -17.39 0.59
CA VAL A 192 7.52 -18.31 1.27
C VAL A 192 8.86 -18.40 0.52
N SER A 193 8.80 -18.56 -0.81
CA SER A 193 9.99 -18.63 -1.65
C SER A 193 10.83 -17.35 -1.58
N ALA A 194 10.18 -16.18 -1.63
CA ALA A 194 10.85 -14.90 -1.53
C ALA A 194 11.44 -14.64 -0.13
N MET A 195 10.77 -15.05 0.95
CA MET A 195 11.32 -14.97 2.30
C MET A 195 12.58 -15.83 2.46
N ALA A 196 12.65 -17.00 1.82
CA ALA A 196 13.88 -17.80 1.77
C ALA A 196 15.01 -17.08 1.02
N LEU A 197 14.69 -16.49 -0.13
CA LEU A 197 15.66 -15.71 -0.92
C LEU A 197 16.22 -14.52 -0.12
N LEU A 198 15.38 -13.72 0.52
CA LEU A 198 15.82 -12.55 1.30
C LEU A 198 16.77 -12.96 2.43
N ARG A 199 16.47 -14.05 3.16
CA ARG A 199 17.34 -14.55 4.23
C ARG A 199 18.71 -15.01 3.75
N GLN A 200 18.80 -15.53 2.52
CA GLN A 200 20.03 -16.06 1.95
C GLN A 200 20.83 -15.02 1.15
N ALA A 201 20.27 -13.81 0.96
CA ALA A 201 20.94 -12.77 0.20
C ALA A 201 22.23 -12.30 0.91
N PRO A 202 23.37 -12.20 0.21
CA PRO A 202 24.64 -11.73 0.79
C PRO A 202 24.56 -10.33 1.42
N GLU A 203 23.66 -9.48 0.93
CA GLU A 203 23.43 -8.12 1.41
C GLU A 203 22.61 -8.07 2.71
N THR A 204 22.09 -9.20 3.17
CA THR A 204 21.28 -9.30 4.40
C THR A 204 22.16 -9.15 5.63
N THR A 205 22.09 -7.97 6.25
CA THR A 205 22.78 -7.64 7.50
C THR A 205 22.15 -8.33 8.71
N PRO A 206 22.84 -8.44 9.86
CA PRO A 206 22.26 -8.96 11.10
C PRO A 206 20.94 -8.27 11.49
N GLN A 207 20.86 -6.95 11.31
CA GLN A 207 19.65 -6.18 11.62
C GLN A 207 18.48 -6.50 10.70
N ILE A 208 18.74 -6.78 9.42
CA ILE A 208 17.72 -7.25 8.47
C ILE A 208 17.31 -8.67 8.82
N GLN A 209 18.26 -9.52 9.18
CA GLN A 209 18.02 -10.91 9.58
C GLN A 209 17.07 -10.99 10.79
N GLU A 210 17.26 -10.16 11.80
CA GLU A 210 16.35 -10.05 12.95
C GLU A 210 14.93 -9.64 12.53
N GLN A 211 14.78 -8.66 11.63
CA GLN A 211 13.46 -8.24 11.15
C GLN A 211 12.80 -9.33 10.28
N LEU A 212 13.57 -10.06 9.48
CA LEU A 212 13.07 -11.21 8.72
C LEU A 212 12.59 -12.32 9.65
N GLN A 213 13.29 -12.59 10.76
CA GLN A 213 12.85 -13.57 11.77
C GLN A 213 11.55 -13.14 12.45
N LEU A 214 11.39 -11.85 12.76
CA LEU A 214 10.11 -11.33 13.25
C LEU A 214 8.99 -11.50 12.22
N ALA A 215 9.28 -11.29 10.93
CA ALA A 215 8.31 -11.47 9.86
C ALA A 215 7.89 -12.94 9.71
N GLU A 216 8.81 -13.89 9.92
CA GLU A 216 8.49 -15.32 9.96
C GLU A 216 7.55 -15.66 11.11
N GLY A 217 7.79 -15.11 12.30
CA GLY A 217 6.87 -15.28 13.43
C GLY A 217 5.47 -14.79 13.09
N GLN A 218 5.34 -13.60 12.51
CA GLN A 218 4.04 -13.08 12.04
C GLN A 218 3.43 -13.94 10.92
N TRP A 219 4.25 -14.45 10.01
CA TRP A 219 3.82 -15.33 8.93
C TRP A 219 3.22 -16.63 9.45
N VAL A 220 3.78 -17.25 10.50
CA VAL A 220 3.21 -18.48 11.08
C VAL A 220 1.76 -18.29 11.52
N PHE A 221 1.47 -17.19 12.23
CA PHE A 221 0.10 -16.88 12.66
C PHE A 221 -0.82 -16.58 11.47
N PHE A 222 -0.33 -15.79 10.50
CA PHE A 222 -1.11 -15.45 9.33
C PHE A 222 -1.42 -16.67 8.45
N ASP A 223 -0.44 -17.55 8.22
CA ASP A 223 -0.57 -18.79 7.47
C ASP A 223 -1.55 -19.77 8.14
N ALA A 224 -1.44 -19.91 9.46
CA ALA A 224 -2.37 -20.73 10.24
C ALA A 224 -3.80 -20.19 10.13
N ALA A 225 -3.99 -18.87 10.18
CA ALA A 225 -5.30 -18.24 10.00
C ALA A 225 -5.85 -18.47 8.58
N LEU A 226 -5.02 -18.34 7.54
CA LEU A 226 -5.43 -18.54 6.14
C LEU A 226 -5.93 -19.98 5.87
N LYS A 227 -5.39 -20.97 6.59
CA LYS A 227 -5.77 -22.39 6.46
C LYS A 227 -7.02 -22.79 7.22
N ARG A 228 -7.56 -21.92 8.08
CA ARG A 228 -8.74 -22.24 8.89
C ARG A 228 -10.01 -22.26 8.05
N ASN A 229 -10.71 -23.39 8.10
CA ASN A 229 -12.05 -23.56 7.54
C ASN A 229 -13.08 -23.38 8.65
N ASN A 230 -13.58 -22.15 8.84
CA ASN A 230 -14.67 -21.87 9.78
C ASN A 230 -16.02 -21.81 9.05
N THR A 231 -16.95 -22.68 9.47
CA THR A 231 -18.28 -22.89 8.85
C THR A 231 -19.44 -22.28 9.63
N SER A 232 -19.25 -21.79 10.87
CA SER A 232 -20.29 -21.08 11.62
C SER A 232 -20.20 -19.56 11.42
N ASP A 233 -21.33 -18.84 11.48
CA ASP A 233 -21.38 -17.39 11.23
C ASP A 233 -20.51 -16.58 12.21
N ALA A 234 -20.62 -16.86 13.51
CA ALA A 234 -19.79 -16.23 14.54
C ALA A 234 -18.30 -16.60 14.39
N GLY A 235 -18.02 -17.86 14.04
CA GLY A 235 -16.66 -18.32 13.73
C GLY A 235 -16.10 -17.68 12.45
N SER A 236 -16.98 -17.30 11.51
CA SER A 236 -16.62 -16.64 10.27
C SER A 236 -16.25 -15.17 10.52
N ALA A 237 -17.04 -14.41 11.27
CA ALA A 237 -16.73 -13.00 11.56
C ALA A 237 -15.39 -12.86 12.32
N ARG A 238 -15.16 -13.71 13.33
CA ARG A 238 -13.89 -13.75 14.06
C ARG A 238 -12.71 -14.08 13.15
N ALA A 239 -12.84 -15.07 12.27
CA ALA A 239 -11.77 -15.42 11.32
C ALA A 239 -11.43 -14.27 10.38
N LEU A 240 -12.43 -13.54 9.87
CA LEU A 240 -12.21 -12.39 9.00
C LEU A 240 -11.45 -11.27 9.74
N GLY A 241 -11.80 -11.00 11.00
CA GLY A 241 -11.08 -10.05 11.85
C GLY A 241 -9.64 -10.47 12.14
N GLU A 242 -9.41 -11.76 12.49
CA GLU A 242 -8.07 -12.32 12.70
C GLU A 242 -7.18 -12.19 11.44
N ILE A 243 -7.72 -12.47 10.26
CA ILE A 243 -7.02 -12.31 8.97
C ILE A 243 -6.69 -10.85 8.69
N PHE A 244 -7.64 -9.94 8.93
CA PHE A 244 -7.41 -8.51 8.77
C PHE A 244 -6.24 -8.04 9.66
N MET A 245 -6.27 -8.37 10.94
CA MET A 245 -5.24 -7.99 11.92
C MET A 245 -3.88 -8.62 11.62
N ALA A 246 -3.83 -9.92 11.37
CA ALA A 246 -2.59 -10.63 11.08
C ALA A 246 -1.89 -10.07 9.83
N SER A 247 -2.65 -9.72 8.80
CA SER A 247 -2.09 -9.08 7.60
C SER A 247 -1.52 -7.68 7.85
N GLU A 248 -2.10 -6.87 8.74
CA GLU A 248 -1.57 -5.55 9.12
C GLU A 248 -0.28 -5.69 9.95
N ASN A 249 -0.23 -6.66 10.87
CA ASN A 249 0.97 -6.93 11.66
C ASN A 249 2.14 -7.38 10.78
N LEU A 250 1.89 -8.33 9.86
CA LEU A 250 2.90 -8.79 8.91
C LEU A 250 3.35 -7.66 7.96
N LEU A 251 2.42 -6.82 7.50
CA LEU A 251 2.76 -5.62 6.72
C LEU A 251 3.70 -4.68 7.48
N SER A 252 3.42 -4.39 8.75
CA SER A 252 4.26 -3.51 9.57
C SER A 252 5.70 -4.01 9.65
N VAL A 253 5.91 -5.32 9.83
CA VAL A 253 7.27 -5.89 9.87
C VAL A 253 7.93 -5.86 8.49
N MET A 254 7.21 -6.26 7.44
CA MET A 254 7.75 -6.24 6.08
C MET A 254 8.04 -4.82 5.55
N ASP A 255 7.35 -3.79 6.06
CA ASP A 255 7.68 -2.39 5.76
C ASP A 255 9.04 -1.98 6.34
N ARG A 256 9.37 -2.44 7.55
CA ARG A 256 10.70 -2.23 8.15
C ARG A 256 11.78 -2.96 7.36
N VAL A 257 11.56 -4.23 7.00
CA VAL A 257 12.50 -5.01 6.17
C VAL A 257 12.77 -4.28 4.86
N THR A 258 11.72 -3.84 4.16
CA THR A 258 11.87 -3.12 2.89
C THR A 258 12.61 -1.80 3.07
N GLY A 259 12.33 -1.06 4.15
CA GLY A 259 13.03 0.18 4.48
C GLY A 259 14.51 -0.03 4.76
N GLN A 260 14.88 -1.09 5.49
CA GLN A 260 16.26 -1.43 5.77
C GLN A 260 17.04 -1.79 4.49
N TYR A 261 16.48 -2.63 3.61
CA TYR A 261 17.09 -2.90 2.30
C TYR A 261 17.26 -1.62 1.48
N SER A 262 16.25 -0.74 1.48
CA SER A 262 16.30 0.54 0.74
C SER A 262 17.38 1.49 1.27
N ALA A 263 17.74 1.38 2.55
CA ALA A 263 18.75 2.19 3.21
C ALA A 263 20.18 1.65 3.09
N LEU A 264 20.37 0.44 2.55
CA LEU A 264 21.71 -0.11 2.34
C LEU A 264 22.49 0.76 1.36
N LYS A 265 23.68 1.21 1.79
CA LYS A 265 24.64 1.88 0.92
C LYS A 265 25.40 0.80 0.15
N THR A 266 25.48 0.98 -1.17
CA THR A 266 26.40 0.23 -2.04
C THR A 266 27.77 0.84 -1.96
#